data_AF-A0A3S0ECE6-F1
#
_entry.id   AF-A0A3S0ECE6-F1
#
_cell.length_a   1.000
_cell.length_b   1.000
_cell.length_c   1.000
_cell.angle_alpha   90.00
_cell.angle_beta   90.00
_cell.angle_gamma   90.00
#
_symmetry.space_group_name_H-M   'P 1'
#
loop_
_entity.id
_entity.type
_entity.pdbx_description
1 polymer ?
#
loop_
_entity_poly.entity_id
_entity_poly.type
_entity_poly.pdbx_seq_one_letter_code
_entity_poly.pdbx_strand_id
1 'polypeptide(L)'
;MKKLFYYYFLFIALLIPFQSFSVTAIWNGILGNNSFIDQNIQVTGDTMLQPGTTNVSALSRDITIYISEKALIYSNDGSVSTLILEAIYPWTITVVVDKTVEFRGVQNNLNLRLTILEKGEGNIKWIIKDNAQLIYGSSDTQGGTLLALYFNGISLPKHTFQVEGNGQIIFKRHSKMGYKILSSVGFTEYAIFDAINPGNNHSTLVEYADGATVLGYARRSFIP
;
A
#
# COMPACT_ATOMS: atom_id res chain seq x y z
N MET A 1 22.08 4.02 55.14
CA MET A 1 21.22 3.06 54.41
C MET A 1 20.09 3.70 53.59
N LYS A 2 19.48 4.83 53.99
CA LYS A 2 18.37 5.46 53.21
C LYS A 2 18.74 5.99 51.81
N LYS A 3 19.99 6.43 51.59
CA LYS A 3 20.43 6.96 50.29
C LYS A 3 20.61 5.89 49.21
N LEU A 4 20.99 4.66 49.58
CA LEU A 4 21.20 3.56 48.63
C LEU A 4 19.88 3.10 47.99
N PHE A 5 18.79 3.14 48.76
CA PHE A 5 17.44 2.78 48.32
C PHE A 5 16.90 3.74 47.25
N TYR A 6 17.26 5.03 47.35
CA TYR A 6 16.79 6.07 46.41
C TYR A 6 17.43 5.90 45.03
N TYR A 7 18.72 5.58 44.96
CA TYR A 7 19.42 5.33 43.69
C TYR A 7 18.94 4.04 43.01
N TYR A 8 18.61 3.00 43.79
CA TYR A 8 18.08 1.75 43.25
C TYR A 8 16.68 1.95 42.64
N PHE A 9 15.83 2.75 43.28
CA PHE A 9 14.51 3.10 42.76
C PHE A 9 14.59 3.95 41.47
N LEU A 10 15.53 4.90 41.41
CA LEU A 10 15.78 5.72 40.21
C LEU A 10 16.31 4.88 39.04
N PHE A 11 17.16 3.88 39.31
CA PHE A 11 17.69 2.98 38.28
C PHE A 11 16.60 2.05 37.71
N ILE A 12 15.71 1.54 38.57
CA ILE A 12 14.55 0.73 38.13
C ILE A 12 13.55 1.59 37.35
N ALA A 13 13.31 2.84 37.74
CA ALA A 13 12.44 3.76 37.02
C ALA A 13 12.97 4.11 35.61
N LEU A 14 14.30 4.13 35.43
CA LEU A 14 14.96 4.31 34.12
C LEU A 14 14.91 3.06 33.23
N LEU A 15 14.71 1.89 33.83
CA LEU A 15 14.58 0.60 33.14
C LEU A 15 13.13 0.24 32.80
N ILE A 16 12.16 1.10 33.15
CA ILE A 16 10.79 0.95 32.66
C ILE A 16 10.88 1.12 31.13
N PRO A 17 10.60 0.08 30.33
CA PRO A 17 10.53 0.25 28.89
C PRO A 17 9.44 1.30 28.68
N PHE A 18 9.84 2.47 28.16
CA PHE A 18 8.90 3.40 27.55
C PHE A 18 8.27 2.60 26.41
N GLN A 19 7.16 1.91 26.70
CA GLN A 19 6.26 1.41 25.70
C GLN A 19 5.85 2.67 24.95
N SER A 20 6.50 2.90 23.82
CA SER A 20 6.20 3.98 22.93
C SER A 20 4.78 3.67 22.50
N PHE A 21 3.80 4.35 23.09
CA PHE A 21 2.41 4.24 22.67
C PHE A 21 2.41 4.57 21.18
N SER A 22 2.34 3.54 20.34
CA SER A 22 2.27 3.73 18.90
C SER A 22 0.90 4.33 18.65
N VAL A 23 0.88 5.63 18.34
CA VAL A 23 -0.35 6.33 17.97
C VAL A 23 -0.93 5.57 16.78
N THR A 24 -2.15 5.07 16.95
CA THR A 24 -2.88 4.40 15.86
C THR A 24 -3.80 5.43 15.24
N ALA A 25 -3.58 5.74 13.97
CA ALA A 25 -4.47 6.58 13.20
C ALA A 25 -5.69 5.76 12.75
N ILE A 26 -6.88 6.36 12.84
CA ILE A 26 -8.13 5.72 12.40
C ILE A 26 -8.52 6.33 11.06
N TRP A 27 -8.72 5.48 10.07
CA TRP A 27 -9.20 5.85 8.75
C TRP A 27 -10.69 5.48 8.64
N ASN A 28 -11.52 6.52 8.55
CA ASN A 28 -12.97 6.43 8.37
C ASN A 28 -13.50 7.80 7.93
N GLY A 29 -14.22 7.86 6.82
CA GLY A 29 -14.72 9.08 6.21
C GLY A 29 -13.61 9.86 5.49
N ILE A 30 -13.65 11.18 5.63
CA ILE A 30 -12.71 12.07 4.94
C ILE A 30 -11.44 12.22 5.78
N LEU A 31 -10.27 11.88 5.22
CA LEU A 31 -9.01 12.04 5.97
C LEU A 31 -8.72 13.51 6.25
N GLY A 32 -8.56 13.86 7.54
CA GLY A 32 -8.14 15.20 7.96
C GLY A 32 -6.62 15.42 7.93
N ASN A 33 -5.84 14.35 7.82
CA ASN A 33 -4.39 14.37 7.77
C ASN A 33 -3.89 13.54 6.57
N ASN A 34 -2.82 14.02 5.93
CA ASN A 34 -2.21 13.42 4.75
C ASN A 34 -0.80 12.86 5.04
N SER A 35 -0.37 12.80 6.30
CA SER A 35 0.95 12.28 6.68
C SER A 35 0.90 11.46 7.98
N PHE A 36 1.27 10.19 7.86
CA PHE A 36 1.29 9.19 8.93
C PHE A 36 2.70 8.59 9.01
N ILE A 37 3.54 9.15 9.88
CA ILE A 37 4.92 8.72 10.06
C ILE A 37 5.01 7.86 11.31
N ASP A 38 5.57 6.65 11.18
CA ASP A 38 5.85 5.73 12.28
C ASP A 38 4.62 5.44 13.17
N GLN A 39 3.44 5.36 12.53
CA GLN A 39 2.14 5.19 13.15
C GLN A 39 1.40 4.02 12.52
N ASN A 40 0.84 3.15 13.35
CA ASN A 40 -0.10 2.13 12.89
C ASN A 40 -1.38 2.80 12.37
N ILE A 41 -2.06 2.14 11.44
CA ILE A 41 -3.31 2.63 10.85
C ILE A 41 -4.37 1.54 11.02
N GLN A 42 -5.57 1.94 11.43
CA GLN A 42 -6.75 1.08 11.44
C GLN A 42 -7.80 1.66 10.51
N VAL A 43 -8.11 0.93 9.44
CA VAL A 43 -9.19 1.27 8.50
C VAL A 43 -10.46 0.63 9.02
N THR A 44 -11.40 1.48 9.45
CA THR A 44 -12.66 1.06 10.09
C THR A 44 -13.88 1.32 9.22
N GLY A 45 -13.70 1.90 8.04
CA GLY A 45 -14.77 2.13 7.08
C GLY A 45 -14.26 2.82 5.82
N ASP A 46 -15.21 3.21 4.97
CA ASP A 46 -14.92 3.91 3.72
C ASP A 46 -14.14 5.19 3.98
N THR A 47 -13.05 5.37 3.25
CA THR A 47 -12.07 6.43 3.47
C THR A 47 -11.78 7.18 2.18
N MET A 48 -12.09 8.48 2.16
CA MET A 48 -11.73 9.37 1.06
C MET A 48 -10.36 9.99 1.33
N LEU A 49 -9.44 9.77 0.40
CA LEU A 49 -8.16 10.46 0.37
C LEU A 49 -8.36 11.91 -0.09
N GLN A 50 -7.62 12.84 0.51
CA GLN A 50 -7.64 14.23 0.07
C GLN A 50 -7.02 14.41 -1.32
N PRO A 51 -7.29 15.55 -1.99
CA PRO A 51 -6.54 15.97 -3.17
C PRO A 51 -5.02 15.93 -2.92
N GLY A 52 -4.26 15.41 -3.89
CA GLY A 52 -2.80 15.35 -3.79
C GLY A 52 -2.29 14.06 -3.16
N THR A 53 -1.38 14.17 -2.18
CA THR A 53 -0.61 13.03 -1.67
C THR A 53 -0.92 12.74 -0.21
N THR A 54 -1.32 11.51 0.10
CA THR A 54 -1.37 10.94 1.45
C THR A 54 -0.14 10.05 1.65
N ASN A 55 0.68 10.30 2.66
CA ASN A 55 1.90 9.55 2.95
C ASN A 55 1.74 8.68 4.19
N VAL A 56 2.16 7.43 4.09
CA VAL A 56 2.37 6.52 5.20
C VAL A 56 3.83 6.09 5.16
N SER A 57 4.59 6.38 6.22
CA SER A 57 6.05 6.22 6.20
C SER A 57 6.56 5.48 7.43
N ALA A 58 7.20 4.32 7.23
CA ALA A 58 7.98 3.56 8.21
C ALA A 58 9.45 3.99 8.14
N LEU A 59 9.84 4.95 8.98
CA LEU A 59 11.16 5.57 8.99
C LEU A 59 12.01 5.10 10.17
N SER A 60 11.38 4.82 11.30
CA SER A 60 12.07 4.43 12.54
C SER A 60 11.48 3.20 13.23
N ARG A 61 10.39 2.63 12.69
CA ARG A 61 9.76 1.40 13.21
C ARG A 61 8.92 0.72 12.14
N ASP A 62 8.59 -0.54 12.40
CA ASP A 62 7.57 -1.24 11.61
C ASP A 62 6.19 -0.63 11.86
N ILE A 63 5.41 -0.55 10.78
CA ILE A 63 4.03 -0.04 10.78
C ILE A 63 3.12 -1.15 10.30
N THR A 64 1.94 -1.25 10.91
CA THR A 64 0.85 -2.06 10.38
C THR A 64 -0.36 -1.22 10.02
N ILE A 65 -0.89 -1.43 8.82
CA ILE A 65 -2.19 -0.94 8.36
C ILE A 65 -3.16 -2.12 8.45
N TYR A 66 -4.10 -2.06 9.39
CA TYR A 66 -5.11 -3.10 9.58
C TYR A 66 -6.44 -2.69 8.96
N ILE A 67 -6.96 -3.54 8.07
CA ILE A 67 -8.27 -3.39 7.44
C ILE A 67 -9.17 -4.49 8.00
N SER A 68 -9.77 -4.21 9.14
CA SER A 68 -10.59 -5.16 9.91
C SER A 68 -12.06 -5.18 9.49
N GLU A 69 -12.49 -4.19 8.70
CA GLU A 69 -13.85 -4.03 8.21
C GLU A 69 -13.87 -3.92 6.69
N LYS A 70 -15.04 -4.19 6.07
CA LYS A 70 -15.19 -3.90 4.65
C LYS A 70 -15.01 -2.40 4.43
N ALA A 71 -14.12 -2.02 3.53
CA ALA A 71 -13.78 -0.62 3.32
C ALA A 71 -13.49 -0.29 1.86
N LEU A 72 -13.97 0.88 1.45
CA LEU A 72 -13.59 1.53 0.21
C LEU A 72 -12.58 2.64 0.49
N ILE A 73 -11.37 2.56 -0.07
CA ILE A 73 -10.37 3.64 -0.04
C ILE A 73 -10.32 4.30 -1.42
N TYR A 74 -10.69 5.57 -1.51
CA TYR A 74 -10.95 6.20 -2.80
C TYR A 74 -10.37 7.61 -2.92
N SER A 75 -10.14 8.03 -4.16
CA SER A 75 -9.70 9.41 -4.45
C SER A 75 -10.79 10.42 -4.14
N ASN A 76 -10.40 11.66 -3.91
CA ASN A 76 -11.35 12.77 -3.86
C ASN A 76 -12.13 12.89 -5.19
N ASP A 77 -13.44 13.15 -5.12
CA ASP A 77 -14.33 13.17 -6.30
C ASP A 77 -14.00 14.23 -7.36
N GLY A 78 -13.18 15.24 -7.03
CA GLY A 78 -12.77 16.29 -7.96
C GLY A 78 -11.34 16.18 -8.48
N SER A 79 -10.50 15.32 -7.92
CA SER A 79 -9.05 15.36 -8.18
C SER A 79 -8.33 14.04 -7.93
N VAL A 80 -7.18 13.88 -8.58
CA VAL A 80 -6.33 12.71 -8.37
C VAL A 80 -5.79 12.70 -6.94
N SER A 81 -5.90 11.54 -6.30
CA SER A 81 -5.21 11.24 -5.05
C SER A 81 -4.08 10.24 -5.29
N THR A 82 -2.99 10.40 -4.55
CA THR A 82 -1.88 9.45 -4.47
C THR A 82 -1.71 9.00 -3.03
N LEU A 83 -1.79 7.69 -2.77
CA LEU A 83 -1.36 7.09 -1.52
C LEU A 83 0.09 6.65 -1.67
N ILE A 84 0.99 7.13 -0.82
CA ILE A 84 2.39 6.74 -0.79
C ILE A 84 2.63 5.85 0.42
N LEU A 85 3.18 4.66 0.18
CA LEU A 85 3.72 3.79 1.20
C LEU A 85 5.24 3.83 1.12
N GLU A 86 5.90 4.35 2.15
CA GLU A 86 7.35 4.50 2.19
C GLU A 86 7.96 3.71 3.34
N ALA A 87 8.85 2.77 3.04
CA ALA A 87 9.60 2.06 4.05
C ALA A 87 11.10 2.29 3.85
N ILE A 88 11.82 2.64 4.91
CA ILE A 88 13.29 2.73 4.90
C ILE A 88 13.86 1.48 5.57
N TYR A 89 14.92 0.90 5.02
CA TYR A 89 15.59 -0.25 5.61
C TYR A 89 16.04 0.05 7.06
N PRO A 90 15.81 -0.85 8.04
CA PRO A 90 15.29 -2.23 7.90
C PRO A 90 13.77 -2.37 8.06
N TRP A 91 13.03 -1.27 8.14
CA TRP A 91 11.63 -1.24 8.55
C TRP A 91 10.66 -1.74 7.48
N THR A 92 9.49 -2.12 7.96
CA THR A 92 8.43 -2.73 7.16
C THR A 92 7.10 -2.01 7.34
N ILE A 93 6.39 -1.75 6.24
CA ILE A 93 4.95 -1.50 6.25
C ILE A 93 4.25 -2.83 5.97
N THR A 94 3.44 -3.30 6.91
CA THR A 94 2.57 -4.46 6.71
C THR A 94 1.12 -3.99 6.53
N VAL A 95 0.48 -4.31 5.42
CA VAL A 95 -0.94 -4.09 5.20
C VAL A 95 -1.68 -5.41 5.38
N VAL A 96 -2.50 -5.50 6.41
CA VAL A 96 -3.28 -6.70 6.74
C VAL A 96 -4.73 -6.50 6.32
N VAL A 97 -5.16 -7.30 5.36
CA VAL A 97 -6.50 -7.29 4.76
C VAL A 97 -7.29 -8.45 5.35
N ASP A 98 -7.99 -8.21 6.45
CA ASP A 98 -8.84 -9.20 7.13
C ASP A 98 -10.26 -9.26 6.53
N LYS A 99 -10.69 -8.16 5.90
CA LYS A 99 -11.97 -8.04 5.19
C LYS A 99 -11.74 -7.44 3.80
N THR A 100 -12.75 -7.53 2.94
CA THR A 100 -12.70 -6.96 1.60
C THR A 100 -12.37 -5.47 1.65
N VAL A 101 -11.25 -5.09 1.03
CA VAL A 101 -10.90 -3.70 0.77
C VAL A 101 -10.90 -3.46 -0.72
N GLU A 102 -11.36 -2.27 -1.09
CA GLU A 102 -11.39 -1.84 -2.47
C GLU A 102 -10.77 -0.46 -2.64
N PHE A 103 -9.98 -0.30 -3.70
CA PHE A 103 -9.36 0.96 -4.08
C PHE A 103 -10.04 1.54 -5.31
N ARG A 104 -10.36 2.84 -5.31
CA ARG A 104 -11.02 3.50 -6.46
C ARG A 104 -10.41 4.86 -6.80
N GLY A 105 -10.35 5.15 -8.09
CA GLY A 105 -10.03 6.48 -8.62
C GLY A 105 -11.19 7.45 -8.49
N VAL A 106 -11.16 8.51 -9.31
CA VAL A 106 -12.13 9.61 -9.22
C VAL A 106 -13.48 9.19 -9.79
N GLN A 107 -14.55 9.57 -9.09
CA GLN A 107 -15.92 9.34 -9.51
C GLN A 107 -16.22 10.02 -10.85
N ASN A 108 -16.91 9.32 -11.75
CA ASN A 108 -17.31 9.82 -13.07
C ASN A 108 -16.13 10.24 -13.99
N ASN A 109 -14.90 9.82 -13.69
CA ASN A 109 -13.74 10.14 -14.52
C ASN A 109 -12.77 8.96 -14.66
N LEU A 110 -12.96 8.17 -15.71
CA LEU A 110 -12.16 6.97 -16.01
C LEU A 110 -10.65 7.24 -16.20
N ASN A 111 -10.29 8.47 -16.56
CA ASN A 111 -8.89 8.85 -16.81
C ASN A 111 -8.14 9.20 -15.52
N LEU A 112 -8.86 9.56 -14.45
CA LEU A 112 -8.28 9.99 -13.18
C LEU A 112 -8.26 8.82 -12.19
N ARG A 113 -7.18 8.06 -12.25
CA ARG A 113 -6.93 6.89 -11.39
C ARG A 113 -6.49 7.29 -9.98
N LEU A 114 -6.77 6.45 -9.00
CA LEU A 114 -6.04 6.45 -7.73
C LEU A 114 -4.66 5.86 -7.95
N THR A 115 -3.60 6.51 -7.48
CA THR A 115 -2.24 5.93 -7.50
C THR A 115 -1.84 5.49 -6.11
N ILE A 116 -1.43 4.24 -5.95
CA ILE A 116 -0.75 3.73 -4.77
C ILE A 116 0.71 3.57 -5.15
N LEU A 117 1.59 4.37 -4.57
CA LEU A 117 3.01 4.39 -4.87
C LEU A 117 3.80 3.83 -3.69
N GLU A 118 4.46 2.71 -3.90
CA GLU A 118 5.36 2.11 -2.94
C GLU A 118 6.79 2.63 -3.19
N LYS A 119 7.50 3.08 -2.15
CA LYS A 119 8.86 3.60 -2.28
C LYS A 119 9.76 3.25 -1.09
N GLY A 120 11.05 3.45 -1.29
CA GLY A 120 12.09 3.26 -0.28
C GLY A 120 12.76 1.89 -0.36
N GLU A 121 13.66 1.64 0.58
CA GLU A 121 14.54 0.45 0.60
C GLU A 121 14.08 -0.62 1.60
N GLY A 122 13.05 -0.32 2.37
CA GLY A 122 12.42 -1.23 3.31
C GLY A 122 11.48 -2.23 2.62
N ASN A 123 10.68 -2.91 3.44
CA ASN A 123 9.72 -3.90 2.97
C ASN A 123 8.29 -3.32 2.98
N ILE A 124 7.51 -3.64 1.96
CA ILE A 124 6.08 -3.34 1.91
C ILE A 124 5.38 -4.67 1.65
N LYS A 125 4.66 -5.15 2.66
CA LYS A 125 4.06 -6.47 2.68
C LYS A 125 2.56 -6.35 2.77
N TRP A 126 1.85 -6.97 1.84
CA TRP A 126 0.39 -7.11 1.86
C TRP A 126 0.03 -8.53 2.28
N ILE A 127 -0.74 -8.68 3.35
CA ILE A 127 -1.23 -9.97 3.85
C ILE A 127 -2.74 -10.00 3.64
N ILE A 128 -3.20 -10.88 2.76
CA ILE A 128 -4.62 -11.09 2.46
C ILE A 128 -5.06 -12.33 3.21
N LYS A 129 -5.96 -12.16 4.19
CA LYS A 129 -6.46 -13.26 5.00
C LYS A 129 -7.46 -14.14 4.25
N ASP A 130 -7.72 -15.30 4.83
CA ASP A 130 -8.70 -16.25 4.32
C ASP A 130 -10.07 -15.59 4.08
N ASN A 131 -10.63 -15.82 2.89
CA ASN A 131 -11.87 -15.22 2.39
C ASN A 131 -11.90 -13.68 2.29
N ALA A 132 -10.77 -12.99 2.51
CA ALA A 132 -10.66 -11.55 2.28
C ALA A 132 -10.31 -11.26 0.81
N GLN A 133 -10.65 -10.04 0.36
CA GLN A 133 -10.39 -9.62 -1.01
C GLN A 133 -9.70 -8.26 -1.02
N LEU A 134 -8.60 -8.16 -1.75
CA LEU A 134 -7.90 -6.91 -2.06
C LEU A 134 -8.23 -6.54 -3.51
N ILE A 135 -9.03 -5.50 -3.70
CA ILE A 135 -9.58 -5.14 -5.01
C ILE A 135 -9.03 -3.79 -5.46
N TYR A 136 -8.44 -3.75 -6.66
CA TYR A 136 -7.97 -2.55 -7.33
C TYR A 136 -8.94 -2.18 -8.46
N GLY A 137 -9.64 -1.04 -8.31
CA GLY A 137 -10.72 -0.58 -9.18
C GLY A 137 -12.01 -1.38 -9.00
N SER A 138 -13.15 -0.86 -9.48
CA SER A 138 -14.41 -1.60 -9.29
C SER A 138 -15.64 -1.24 -10.10
N SER A 139 -15.67 -0.12 -10.83
CA SER A 139 -16.84 0.24 -11.60
C SER A 139 -16.50 0.73 -13.01
N ASP A 140 -17.49 0.58 -13.90
CA ASP A 140 -17.42 1.09 -15.28
C ASP A 140 -17.58 2.63 -15.34
N THR A 141 -17.77 3.30 -14.21
CA THR A 141 -18.05 4.75 -14.13
C THR A 141 -16.99 5.52 -13.36
N GLN A 142 -15.91 4.87 -12.91
CA GLN A 142 -14.88 5.51 -12.07
C GLN A 142 -13.47 5.20 -12.56
N GLY A 143 -12.54 6.10 -12.25
CA GLY A 143 -11.12 5.85 -12.48
C GLY A 143 -10.67 4.55 -11.80
N GLY A 144 -9.80 3.79 -12.47
CA GLY A 144 -9.20 2.59 -11.88
C GLY A 144 -8.15 2.90 -10.82
N THR A 145 -7.33 1.91 -10.48
CA THR A 145 -6.21 2.07 -9.54
C THR A 145 -4.88 1.66 -10.18
N LEU A 146 -3.86 2.48 -9.99
CA LEU A 146 -2.48 2.15 -10.33
C LEU A 146 -1.70 1.83 -9.07
N LEU A 147 -1.25 0.59 -8.91
CA LEU A 147 -0.21 0.22 -7.95
C LEU A 147 1.16 0.37 -8.62
N ALA A 148 2.03 1.22 -8.11
CA ALA A 148 3.33 1.52 -8.69
C ALA A 148 4.45 1.30 -7.68
N LEU A 149 5.46 0.52 -8.06
CA LEU A 149 6.70 0.37 -7.29
C LEU A 149 7.73 1.40 -7.78
N TYR A 150 8.15 2.32 -6.92
CA TYR A 150 9.06 3.39 -7.28
C TYR A 150 10.52 2.90 -7.29
N PHE A 151 11.18 3.05 -8.45
CA PHE A 151 12.61 2.78 -8.61
C PHE A 151 13.36 4.10 -8.81
N ASN A 152 14.29 4.41 -7.90
CA ASN A 152 15.09 5.65 -7.96
C ASN A 152 16.40 5.49 -8.76
N GLY A 153 16.60 4.36 -9.45
CA GLY A 153 17.85 4.03 -10.16
C GLY A 153 18.83 3.18 -9.34
N ILE A 154 18.66 3.12 -8.02
CA ILE A 154 19.55 2.40 -7.09
C ILE A 154 18.76 1.33 -6.32
N SER A 155 17.55 1.67 -5.87
CA SER A 155 16.74 0.84 -5.01
C SER A 155 15.26 0.83 -5.43
N LEU A 156 14.65 -0.34 -5.23
CA LEU A 156 13.22 -0.64 -5.37
C LEU A 156 12.73 -1.15 -4.02
N PRO A 157 11.51 -0.79 -3.56
CA PRO A 157 10.96 -1.39 -2.36
C PRO A 157 10.81 -2.90 -2.51
N LYS A 158 11.00 -3.63 -1.42
CA LYS A 158 10.70 -5.06 -1.36
C LYS A 158 9.20 -5.25 -1.18
N HIS A 159 8.49 -5.35 -2.30
CA HIS A 159 7.06 -5.62 -2.32
C HIS A 159 6.78 -7.12 -2.17
N THR A 160 5.78 -7.50 -1.36
CA THR A 160 5.33 -8.89 -1.25
C THR A 160 3.83 -8.97 -1.04
N PHE A 161 3.16 -9.82 -1.81
CA PHE A 161 1.82 -10.32 -1.50
C PHE A 161 1.93 -11.67 -0.80
N GLN A 162 1.27 -11.81 0.35
CA GLN A 162 1.05 -13.07 1.04
C GLN A 162 -0.46 -13.32 1.08
N VAL A 163 -0.92 -14.40 0.46
CA VAL A 163 -2.33 -14.78 0.43
C VAL A 163 -2.51 -16.02 1.30
N GLU A 164 -3.48 -15.98 2.22
CA GLU A 164 -3.83 -17.09 3.10
C GLU A 164 -5.17 -17.69 2.68
N GLY A 165 -5.29 -19.03 2.73
CA GLY A 165 -6.55 -19.73 2.42
C GLY A 165 -7.14 -19.35 1.07
N ASN A 166 -8.41 -18.94 1.07
CA ASN A 166 -9.15 -18.48 -0.10
C ASN A 166 -9.08 -16.96 -0.30
N GLY A 167 -8.09 -16.27 0.27
CA GLY A 167 -7.87 -14.85 0.02
C GLY A 167 -7.64 -14.54 -1.46
N GLN A 168 -7.99 -13.33 -1.91
CA GLN A 168 -7.88 -12.96 -3.33
C GLN A 168 -7.32 -11.56 -3.53
N ILE A 169 -6.57 -11.38 -4.61
CA ILE A 169 -6.14 -10.09 -5.14
C ILE A 169 -6.77 -9.93 -6.52
N ILE A 170 -7.50 -8.84 -6.74
CA ILE A 170 -8.32 -8.64 -7.94
C ILE A 170 -7.99 -7.29 -8.55
N PHE A 171 -7.56 -7.28 -9.81
CA PHE A 171 -7.44 -6.07 -10.61
C PHE A 171 -8.63 -5.99 -11.57
N LYS A 172 -9.48 -4.97 -11.38
CA LYS A 172 -10.62 -4.69 -12.25
C LYS A 172 -10.18 -3.80 -13.42
N ARG A 173 -11.14 -3.45 -14.29
CA ARG A 173 -10.93 -2.57 -15.45
C ARG A 173 -10.21 -1.28 -15.06
N HIS A 174 -9.40 -0.78 -16.00
CA HIS A 174 -8.63 0.46 -15.86
C HIS A 174 -7.62 0.47 -14.69
N SER A 175 -7.39 -0.68 -14.05
CA SER A 175 -6.44 -0.83 -12.96
C SER A 175 -5.21 -1.58 -13.42
N LYS A 176 -4.05 -1.21 -12.89
CA LYS A 176 -2.73 -1.67 -13.33
C LYS A 176 -1.79 -1.79 -12.14
N MET A 177 -0.85 -2.72 -12.20
CA MET A 177 0.29 -2.79 -11.29
C MET A 177 1.58 -2.79 -12.10
N GLY A 178 2.51 -1.91 -11.79
CA GLY A 178 3.81 -1.85 -12.46
C GLY A 178 4.89 -1.16 -11.62
N TYR A 179 6.00 -0.83 -12.25
CA TYR A 179 7.05 -0.01 -11.63
C TYR A 179 7.00 1.41 -12.19
N LYS A 180 7.61 2.36 -11.49
CA LYS A 180 7.80 3.74 -11.95
C LYS A 180 9.28 4.05 -11.88
N ILE A 181 9.92 4.14 -13.05
CA ILE A 181 11.30 4.62 -13.18
C ILE A 181 11.25 6.14 -13.38
N LEU A 182 12.07 6.88 -12.63
CA LEU A 182 12.45 8.24 -13.02
C LEU A 182 13.85 8.18 -13.61
N SER A 183 13.96 7.92 -14.92
CA SER A 183 15.19 8.25 -15.62
C SER A 183 15.16 9.73 -15.98
N SER A 184 16.34 10.34 -16.13
CA SER A 184 16.50 11.69 -16.71
C SER A 184 15.92 11.83 -18.13
N VAL A 185 15.41 10.73 -18.70
CA VAL A 185 14.91 10.61 -20.07
C VAL A 185 13.40 10.30 -20.13
N GLY A 186 12.69 10.33 -18.98
CA GLY A 186 11.23 10.36 -18.95
C GLY A 186 10.49 9.04 -19.21
N PHE A 187 11.15 7.89 -19.10
CA PHE A 187 10.48 6.60 -19.30
C PHE A 187 9.73 6.14 -18.05
N THR A 188 8.40 6.10 -18.11
CA THR A 188 7.59 5.37 -17.14
C THR A 188 7.20 4.02 -17.72
N GLU A 189 7.87 2.95 -17.31
CA GLU A 189 7.54 1.59 -17.73
C GLU A 189 6.64 0.93 -16.70
N TYR A 190 5.37 0.74 -17.05
CA TYR A 190 4.46 -0.09 -16.27
C TYR A 190 4.56 -1.52 -16.81
N ALA A 191 4.85 -2.51 -15.96
CA ALA A 191 4.25 -3.83 -16.23
C ALA A 191 2.73 -3.60 -16.25
N ILE A 192 2.03 -4.09 -17.26
CA ILE A 192 0.59 -3.87 -17.37
C ILE A 192 -0.08 -5.23 -17.22
N PHE A 193 -0.66 -5.48 -16.04
CA PHE A 193 -1.75 -6.43 -15.90
C PHE A 193 -3.03 -5.72 -16.35
N ASP A 194 -3.27 -5.65 -17.67
CA ASP A 194 -4.50 -5.09 -18.19
C ASP A 194 -5.53 -6.22 -18.20
N ALA A 195 -6.59 -6.09 -17.41
CA ALA A 195 -7.79 -6.90 -17.57
C ALA A 195 -8.54 -6.43 -18.83
N ILE A 196 -7.91 -6.51 -20.01
CA ILE A 196 -8.60 -6.38 -21.29
C ILE A 196 -9.39 -7.68 -21.46
N ASN A 197 -10.71 -7.60 -21.31
CA ASN A 197 -11.56 -8.76 -21.42
C ASN A 197 -12.66 -8.51 -22.44
N PRO A 198 -12.88 -9.44 -23.38
CA PRO A 198 -14.21 -9.70 -23.88
C PRO A 198 -14.57 -11.17 -23.58
N GLY A 199 -14.98 -11.43 -22.34
CA GLY A 199 -15.61 -12.69 -21.96
C GLY A 199 -14.64 -13.81 -21.57
N ASN A 200 -14.12 -13.76 -20.35
CA ASN A 200 -14.06 -14.91 -19.44
C ASN A 200 -13.54 -14.49 -18.05
N ASN A 201 -14.20 -14.98 -17.01
CA ASN A 201 -13.79 -14.85 -15.61
C ASN A 201 -12.57 -15.75 -15.35
N HIS A 202 -11.34 -15.27 -15.51
CA HIS A 202 -10.16 -15.97 -15.00
C HIS A 202 -9.07 -14.99 -14.54
N SER A 203 -9.24 -14.39 -13.36
CA SER A 203 -8.07 -14.08 -12.50
C SER A 203 -7.82 -15.30 -11.62
N THR A 204 -7.39 -16.41 -12.24
CA THR A 204 -6.87 -17.58 -11.54
C THR A 204 -5.36 -17.57 -11.72
N LEU A 205 -4.66 -17.57 -10.59
CA LEU A 205 -3.21 -17.55 -10.35
C LEU A 205 -2.51 -16.18 -10.39
N VAL A 206 -2.16 -15.70 -9.19
CA VAL A 206 -0.81 -15.20 -8.93
C VAL A 206 -0.31 -15.95 -7.70
N GLU A 207 0.52 -16.96 -7.90
CA GLU A 207 1.16 -17.68 -6.80
C GLU A 207 2.58 -18.05 -7.20
N TYR A 208 3.56 -17.75 -6.33
CA TYR A 208 4.82 -18.49 -6.30
C TYR A 208 5.25 -18.72 -4.86
N ALA A 209 5.39 -20.00 -4.52
CA ALA A 209 5.81 -20.52 -3.22
C ALA A 209 7.35 -20.57 -3.05
N ASP A 210 8.12 -19.96 -3.95
CA ASP A 210 9.58 -20.12 -4.04
C ASP A 210 10.40 -18.83 -4.27
N GLY A 211 9.82 -17.63 -4.10
CA GLY A 211 10.63 -16.41 -3.92
C GLY A 211 10.91 -15.56 -5.17
N ALA A 212 10.20 -15.74 -6.29
CA ALA A 212 10.04 -14.70 -7.31
C ALA A 212 8.77 -14.96 -8.14
N THR A 213 8.07 -13.92 -8.60
CA THR A 213 7.68 -13.71 -10.02
C THR A 213 6.90 -12.40 -10.21
N VAL A 214 7.43 -11.55 -11.08
CA VAL A 214 6.68 -10.67 -11.98
C VAL A 214 7.29 -10.90 -13.35
N LEU A 215 6.57 -11.46 -14.32
CA LEU A 215 7.00 -11.37 -15.73
C LEU A 215 5.80 -11.39 -16.68
N GLY A 216 5.67 -10.28 -17.41
CA GLY A 216 4.96 -10.17 -18.67
C GLY A 216 5.64 -9.09 -19.53
N TYR A 217 6.80 -9.43 -20.12
CA TYR A 217 7.48 -8.66 -21.18
C TYR A 217 6.95 -9.11 -22.56
N ALA A 218 6.73 -8.15 -23.50
CA ALA A 218 6.97 -8.21 -24.97
C ALA A 218 6.30 -7.00 -25.68
N ARG A 219 6.81 -6.29 -26.71
CA ARG A 219 8.12 -6.02 -27.37
C ARG A 219 7.80 -4.88 -28.37
N ARG A 220 8.62 -3.85 -28.60
CA ARG A 220 9.60 -3.76 -29.71
C ARG A 220 10.45 -2.50 -29.53
N SER A 221 11.75 -2.71 -29.44
CA SER A 221 12.75 -1.75 -29.84
C SER A 221 12.50 -1.32 -31.30
N PHE A 222 12.21 -0.03 -31.51
CA PHE A 222 12.58 0.66 -32.73
C PHE A 222 13.76 1.55 -32.35
N ILE A 223 14.96 1.08 -32.65
CA ILE A 223 16.12 1.96 -32.83
C ILE A 223 16.09 2.31 -34.32
N PRO A 224 15.97 3.60 -34.72
CA PRO A 224 16.25 3.99 -36.10
C PRO A 224 17.74 3.83 -36.43
#